data_AF-A0A151SEF0-F1
#
_entry.id   AF-A0A151SEF0-F1
#
_cell.length_a   1.000
_cell.length_b   1.000
_cell.length_c   1.000
_cell.angle_alpha   90.00
_cell.angle_beta   90.00
_cell.angle_gamma   90.00
#
_symmetry.space_group_name_H-M   'P 1'
#
loop_
_entity.id
_entity.type
_entity.pdbx_description
1 polymer ?
#
loop_
_entity_poly.entity_id
_entity_poly.type
_entity_poly.pdbx_seq_one_letter_code
_entity_poly.pdbx_strand_id
1 'polypeptide(L)' 'DHNLFTYSSSSTFIVILIYIDYLVIASIDNPACKKFKRYLSECFCIKDLDKLNYFLGLELSYGSKGLFLCQQKYTFDVLK' A
#
# COMPACT_ATOMS: atom_id res chain seq x y z
N ASP A 1 14.19 -2.22 -11.38
CA ASP A 1 14.47 -2.57 -9.97
C ASP A 1 13.24 -2.33 -9.12
N HIS A 2 12.79 -3.35 -8.38
CA HIS A 2 11.66 -3.23 -7.47
C HIS A 2 12.17 -2.98 -6.06
N ASN A 3 11.93 -1.79 -5.53
CA ASN A 3 12.37 -1.35 -4.21
C ASN A 3 11.39 -1.86 -3.14
N LEU A 4 11.41 -3.17 -2.91
CA LEU A 4 10.67 -3.82 -1.82
C LEU A 4 11.56 -3.88 -0.57
N PHE A 5 11.12 -3.22 0.50
CA PHE A 5 11.77 -3.25 1.80
C PHE A 5 10.89 -3.97 2.82
N THR A 6 11.49 -4.85 3.61
CA THR A 6 10.80 -5.59 4.66
C THR A 6 11.48 -5.35 5.99
N TYR A 7 10.70 -5.06 7.02
CA TYR A 7 11.14 -4.99 8.40
C TYR A 7 10.36 -6.04 9.21
N SER A 8 11.09 -7.00 9.78
CA SER A 8 10.53 -8.04 10.64
C SER A 8 11.13 -7.95 12.05
N SER A 9 10.26 -7.80 13.03
CA SER A 9 10.55 -7.92 14.46
C SER A 9 9.50 -8.82 15.10
N SER A 10 9.75 -9.33 16.31
CA SER A 10 9.01 -10.44 16.94
C SER A 10 7.49 -10.34 16.86
N SER A 11 6.92 -9.13 16.95
CA SER A 11 5.48 -8.86 16.88
C SER A 11 5.10 -7.86 15.79
N THR A 12 6.06 -7.44 14.95
CA THR A 12 5.86 -6.34 14.00
C THR A 12 6.45 -6.73 12.66
N PHE A 13 5.60 -6.72 11.64
CA PHE A 13 6.03 -6.90 10.26
C PHE A 13 5.54 -5.71 9.46
N ILE A 14 6.46 -5.06 8.74
CA ILE A 14 6.19 -3.93 7.85
C ILE A 14 6.83 -4.24 6.50
N VAL A 15 6.07 -4.04 5.44
CA VAL A 15 6.47 -4.17 4.05
C VAL A 15 6.24 -2.83 3.37
N ILE A 16 7.24 -2.38 2.63
CA ILE A 16 7.21 -1.14 1.88
C ILE A 16 7.56 -1.48 0.45
N LEU A 17 6.68 -1.16 -0.47
CA LEU A 17 6.92 -1.27 -1.90
C LEU A 17 6.96 0.13 -2.48
N ILE A 18 8.13 0.51 -3.02
CA ILE A 18 8.30 1.78 -3.73
C ILE A 18 8.20 1.50 -5.22
N TYR A 19 7.23 2.12 -5.87
CA TYR A 19 7.04 2.04 -7.32
C TYR A 19 6.91 3.46 -7.89
N ILE A 20 8.01 3.98 -8.46
CA ILE A 20 8.08 5.33 -9.06
C ILE A 20 7.48 6.39 -8.12
N ASP A 21 6.24 6.82 -8.37
CA ASP A 21 5.52 7.86 -7.62
C ASP A 21 4.60 7.32 -6.51
N TYR A 22 4.46 6.00 -6.41
CA TYR A 22 3.58 5.33 -5.46
C TYR A 22 4.38 4.64 -4.36
N LEU A 23 4.01 4.93 -3.11
CA LEU A 23 4.48 4.23 -1.93
C LEU A 23 3.37 3.35 -1.37
N VAL A 24 3.57 2.04 -1.35
CA VAL A 24 2.64 1.09 -0.73
C VAL A 24 3.24 0.60 0.57
N ILE A 25 2.47 0.70 1.66
CA ILE A 25 2.87 0.24 2.99
C ILE A 25 1.86 -0.80 3.46
N ALA A 26 2.35 -1.98 3.85
CA ALA A 26 1.56 -3.03 4.47
C ALA A 26 2.19 -3.41 5.81
N SER A 27 1.39 -3.64 6.85
CA SER A 27 1.90 -4.07 8.15
C SER A 27 0.91 -4.92 8.91
N ILE A 28 1.41 -5.76 9.81
CA ILE A 28 0.58 -6.58 10.70
C ILE A 28 0.11 -5.80 11.95
N ASP A 29 0.91 -4.83 12.42
CA ASP A 29 0.66 -4.11 13.68
C ASP A 29 0.25 -2.64 13.43
N ASN A 30 -0.96 -2.28 13.87
CA ASN A 30 -1.55 -0.95 13.66
C ASN A 30 -0.77 0.21 14.35
N PRO A 31 -0.29 0.10 15.61
CA PRO A 31 0.45 1.18 16.25
C PRO A 31 1.85 1.40 15.64
N ALA A 32 2.61 0.35 15.34
CA ALA A 32 3.90 0.48 14.67
C ALA A 32 3.75 1.08 13.26
N CYS A 33 2.72 0.66 12.53
CA CYS A 33 2.37 1.22 11.23
C CYS A 33 2.08 2.71 11.30
N LYS A 34 1.26 3.14 12.27
CA LYS A 34 0.88 4.55 12.42
C LYS A 34 2.10 5.43 12.72
N LYS A 35 3.01 4.96 13.59
CA LYS A 35 4.27 5.65 13.88
C LYS A 35 5.15 5.77 12.63
N PHE A 36 5.26 4.68 11.88
CA PHE A 36 6.07 4.63 10.66
C PHE A 36 5.47 5.48 9.53
N LYS A 37 4.15 5.45 9.33
CA LYS A 37 3.40 6.30 8.41
C LYS A 37 3.62 7.79 8.73
N ARG A 38 3.61 8.17 10.01
CA ARG A 38 3.91 9.55 10.44
C ARG A 38 5.34 9.95 10.10
N TYR A 39 6.32 9.09 10.42
CA TYR A 39 7.73 9.33 10.10
C TYR A 39 7.95 9.55 8.60
N LEU A 40 7.34 8.72 7.75
CA LEU A 40 7.42 8.87 6.30
C LEU A 40 6.75 10.14 5.80
N SER A 41 5.59 10.51 6.38
CA SER A 41 4.91 11.76 6.05
C SER A 41 5.77 12.99 6.38
N GLU A 42 6.53 12.96 7.48
CA GLU A 42 7.43 14.03 7.91
C GLU A 42 8.71 14.08 7.05
N CYS A 43 9.30 12.93 6.72
CA CYS A 43 10.57 12.89 5.97
C CYS A 43 10.42 13.10 4.47
N PHE A 44 9.31 12.65 3.86
CA PHE A 44 9.18 12.56 2.40
C PHE A 44 8.05 13.41 1.81
N CYS A 45 7.38 14.25 2.59
CA CYS A 45 6.26 15.10 2.12
C CYS A 45 5.24 14.30 1.29
N ILE A 46 4.99 13.05 1.69
CA ILE A 46 4.11 12.14 0.95
C ILE A 46 2.67 12.63 1.10
N LYS A 47 1.99 12.86 -0.02
CA LYS A 47 0.55 13.15 -0.06
C LYS A 47 -0.21 12.01 0.62
N ASP A 48 -1.15 12.37 1.49
CA ASP A 48 -1.93 11.48 2.37
C ASP A 48 -1.83 9.98 2.05
N LEU A 49 -1.13 9.25 2.93
CA LEU A 49 -0.97 7.80 2.91
C LEU A 49 -2.28 7.09 3.29
N ASP A 50 -3.38 7.43 2.63
CA ASP A 50 -4.69 6.85 2.91
C ASP A 50 -4.79 5.40 2.44
N LYS A 51 -5.93 4.75 2.73
CA LYS A 51 -6.15 3.36 2.28
C LYS A 51 -5.92 3.25 0.78
N LEU A 52 -5.11 2.26 0.40
CA LEU A 52 -4.78 1.96 -0.99
C LEU A 52 -6.04 1.43 -1.69
N ASN A 53 -6.80 2.30 -2.34
CA ASN A 53 -7.99 1.91 -3.10
C ASN A 53 -7.66 1.54 -4.55
N TYR A 54 -6.53 2.05 -5.09
CA TYR A 54 -6.10 1.80 -6.46
C TYR A 54 -4.57 1.67 -6.52
N PHE A 55 -4.06 0.68 -7.25
CA PHE A 55 -2.63 0.50 -7.53
C PHE A 55 -2.44 -0.12 -8.92
N LEU A 56 -1.70 0.54 -9.82
CA LEU A 56 -1.41 0.05 -11.18
C LEU A 56 -2.67 -0.34 -12.00
N GLY A 57 -3.80 0.34 -11.79
CA GLY A 57 -5.07 0.00 -12.46
C GLY A 57 -5.82 -1.18 -11.83
N LEU A 58 -5.33 -1.73 -10.71
CA LEU A 58 -6.07 -2.63 -9.84
C LEU A 58 -6.83 -1.81 -8.79
N GLU A 59 -8.12 -2.05 -8.70
CA GLU A 59 -8.99 -1.62 -7.61
C GLU A 59 -8.85 -2.57 -6.42
N LEU A 60 -8.68 -2.00 -5.24
CA LEU A 60 -8.66 -2.72 -3.98
C LEU A 60 -9.94 -2.41 -3.21
N SER A 61 -10.68 -3.45 -2.86
CA SER A 61 -11.89 -3.39 -2.05
C SER A 61 -11.68 -4.11 -0.73
N TYR A 62 -11.92 -3.41 0.38
CA TYR A 62 -11.78 -3.95 1.73
C TYR A 62 -13.13 -4.50 2.21
N GLY A 63 -13.27 -5.81 2.24
CA GLY A 63 -14.46 -6.49 2.76
C GLY A 63 -14.26 -7.02 4.18
N SER A 64 -15.34 -7.46 4.82
CA SER A 64 -15.30 -8.09 6.15
C SER A 64 -14.48 -9.40 6.18
N LYS A 65 -14.31 -10.05 5.03
CA LYS A 65 -13.52 -11.30 4.88
C LYS A 65 -12.06 -11.07 4.46
N GLY A 66 -11.67 -9.82 4.17
CA GLY A 66 -10.31 -9.52 3.73
C GLY A 66 -10.26 -8.52 2.57
N LEU A 67 -9.17 -8.59 1.81
CA LEU A 67 -8.86 -7.68 0.73
C LEU A 67 -9.18 -8.33 -0.62
N PHE A 68 -10.00 -7.66 -1.41
CA PHE A 68 -10.35 -8.05 -2.78
C PHE A 68 -9.62 -7.16 -3.76
N LEU A 69 -8.98 -7.77 -4.76
CA LEU A 69 -8.35 -7.09 -5.88
C LEU A 69 -9.22 -7.31 -7.12
N CYS A 70 -9.62 -6.22 -7.77
CA CYS A 70 -10.40 -6.24 -9.01
C CYS A 70 -9.68 -5.41 -10.07
N GLN A 71 -9.68 -5.85 -11.33
CA GLN A 71 -9.09 -5.10 -12.44
C GLN A 71 -10.14 -4.64 -13.45
N GLN A 72 -11.40 -4.53 -13.01
CA GLN A 72 -12.55 -4.26 -13.88
C GLN A 72 -12.34 -3.05 -14.79
N LYS A 73 -11.73 -1.97 -14.28
CA LYS A 73 -11.42 -0.79 -15.08
C LYS A 73 -10.38 -1.05 -16.19
N TYR A 74 -9.30 -1.76 -15.89
CA TYR A 74 -8.29 -2.09 -16.90
C TYR A 74 -8.86 -2.97 -18.00
N THR A 75 -9.67 -3.98 -17.66
CA THR A 75 -10.32 -4.83 -18.67
C THR A 75 -11.26 -4.00 -19.56
N PHE A 76 -11.94 -3.00 -18.99
CA PHE A 76 -12.79 -2.09 -19.75
C PHE A 76 -12.01 -1.11 -20.64
N ASP A 77 -10.84 -0.64 -20.17
CA ASP A 77 -9.96 0.25 -20.94
C ASP A 77 -9.20 -0.48 -22.05
N VAL A 78 -8.87 -1.77 -21.87
CA VAL A 78 -8.17 -2.60 -22.88
C VAL A 78 -9.09 -3.13 -23.96
N LEU A 79 -10.37 -3.37 -23.67
CA LEU A 79 -11.37 -3.82 -24.64
C LEU A 79 -11.87 -2.71 -25.58
N LYS A 80 -11.22 -1.55 -25.58
CA LYS A 80 -11.59 -0.39 -26.39
C LYS A 80 -10.69 -0.20 -27.59
#